data_AF-A0A6L6Y564-F1
#
_entry.id   AF-A0A6L6Y564-F1
#
_cell.length_a   1.000
_cell.length_b   1.000
_cell.length_c   1.000
_cell.angle_alpha   90.00
_cell.angle_beta   90.00
_cell.angle_gamma   90.00
#
_symmetry.space_group_name_H-M   'P 1'
#
loop_
_entity.id
_entity.type
_entity.pdbx_description
1 polymer ?
#
loop_
_entity_poly.entity_id
_entity_poly.type
_entity_poly.pdbx_seq_one_letter_code
_entity_poly.pdbx_strand_id
1 'polypeptide(L)'
;MARTLARRVIKVAFYILLSLVVGRTLGNPETWMSHELASQIGHIVYGPGEVGADNFYDLYFYISVIVVFSITTVLYRLTMMLLRKIRSK
;
A
#
# COMPACT_ATOMS: atom_id res chain seq x y z
N MET A 1 -14.02 29.14 0.33
CA MET A 1 -13.17 28.24 -0.50
C MET A 1 -11.87 27.80 0.20
N ALA A 2 -11.13 28.69 0.89
CA ALA A 2 -9.88 28.30 1.56
C ALA A 2 -10.04 27.17 2.61
N ARG A 3 -11.08 27.24 3.46
CA ARG A 3 -11.35 26.22 4.51
C ARG A 3 -11.66 24.83 3.94
N THR A 4 -12.29 24.73 2.77
CA THR A 4 -12.54 23.45 2.09
C THR A 4 -11.28 22.88 1.49
N LEU A 5 -10.43 23.74 0.91
CA LEU A 5 -9.14 23.33 0.34
C LEU A 5 -8.19 22.83 1.44
N ALA A 6 -8.03 23.58 2.53
CA ALA A 6 -7.21 23.18 3.67
C ALA A 6 -7.60 21.81 4.24
N ARG A 7 -8.90 21.55 4.41
CA ARG A 7 -9.39 20.23 4.85
C ARG A 7 -9.08 19.11 3.87
N ARG A 8 -9.05 19.40 2.56
CA ARG A 8 -8.69 18.41 1.54
C ARG A 8 -7.20 18.10 1.58
N VAL A 9 -6.36 19.14 1.67
CA VAL A 9 -4.90 19.01 1.78
C VAL A 9 -4.52 18.20 3.02
N ILE A 10 -5.10 18.50 4.18
CA ILE A 10 -4.82 17.77 5.42
C ILE A 10 -5.16 16.28 5.28
N LYS A 11 -6.28 15.94 4.62
CA LYS A 11 -6.65 14.53 4.40
C LYS A 11 -5.68 13.80 3.47
N VAL A 12 -5.22 14.48 2.42
CA VAL A 12 -4.20 13.93 1.51
C VAL A 12 -2.88 13.74 2.23
N ALA A 13 -2.42 14.75 2.98
CA ALA A 13 -1.21 14.66 3.79
C ALA A 13 -1.30 13.52 4.82
N PHE A 14 -2.43 13.38 5.51
CA PHE A 14 -2.68 12.27 6.43
C PHE A 14 -2.62 10.91 5.73
N TYR A 15 -3.21 10.78 4.54
CA TYR A 15 -3.14 9.55 3.75
C TYR A 15 -1.71 9.19 3.36
N ILE A 16 -0.92 10.18 2.89
CA ILE A 16 0.50 9.98 2.51
C ILE A 16 1.31 9.54 3.73
N LEU A 17 1.17 10.24 4.86
CA LEU A 17 1.87 9.86 6.10
C LEU A 17 1.48 8.45 6.56
N LEU A 18 0.19 8.10 6.46
CA LEU A 18 -0.28 6.76 6.79
C LEU A 18 0.33 5.70 5.86
N SER A 19 0.46 5.96 4.56
CA SER A 19 1.15 5.02 3.65
C SER A 19 2.64 4.85 3.97
N LEU A 20 3.32 5.91 4.40
CA LEU A 20 4.72 5.81 4.82
C LEU A 20 4.85 4.94 6.09
N VAL A 21 3.96 5.12 7.05
CA VAL A 21 3.91 4.27 8.26
C VAL A 21 3.65 2.82 7.89
N VAL A 22 2.61 2.55 7.09
CA VAL A 22 2.26 1.20 6.63
C VAL A 22 3.44 0.53 5.92
N GLY A 23 4.07 1.22 4.96
CA GLY A 23 5.23 0.70 4.24
C GLY A 23 6.41 0.42 5.18
N ARG A 24 6.67 1.31 6.14
CA ARG A 24 7.76 1.12 7.10
C ARG A 24 7.52 -0.02 8.08
N THR A 25 6.26 -0.27 8.43
CA THR A 25 5.83 -1.37 9.31
C THR A 25 5.86 -2.72 8.60
N LEU A 26 5.43 -2.80 7.34
CA LEU A 26 5.51 -4.02 6.53
C LEU A 26 6.96 -4.45 6.27
N GLY A 27 7.85 -3.50 5.98
CA GLY A 27 9.25 -3.81 5.67
C GLY A 27 9.42 -4.46 4.30
N ASN A 28 10.53 -5.17 4.11
CA ASN A 28 10.91 -5.74 2.82
C ASN A 28 9.91 -6.85 2.40
N PRO A 29 9.36 -6.82 1.17
CA PRO A 29 8.48 -7.88 0.67
C PRO A 29 9.02 -9.30 0.74
N GLU A 30 10.33 -9.49 0.70
CA GLU A 30 10.95 -10.81 0.86
C GLU A 30 10.67 -11.44 2.23
N THR A 31 10.32 -10.66 3.26
CA THR A 31 10.07 -11.17 4.62
C THR A 31 8.64 -11.62 4.83
N TRP A 32 7.68 -11.14 4.03
CA TRP A 32 6.26 -11.41 4.21
C TRP A 32 5.58 -12.04 3.00
N MET A 33 6.21 -12.03 1.83
CA MET A 33 5.73 -12.76 0.65
C MET A 33 6.49 -14.07 0.50
N SER A 34 5.75 -15.18 0.42
CA SER A 34 6.35 -16.48 0.15
C SER A 34 6.96 -16.53 -1.25
N HIS A 35 8.13 -17.15 -1.37
CA HIS A 35 8.82 -17.31 -2.65
C HIS A 35 7.97 -18.02 -3.71
N GLU A 36 7.17 -19.01 -3.33
CA GLU A 36 6.27 -19.73 -4.26
C GLU A 36 5.24 -18.79 -4.90
N LEU A 37 4.59 -17.96 -4.08
CA LEU A 37 3.62 -16.96 -4.54
C LEU A 37 4.30 -15.91 -5.42
N ALA A 38 5.50 -15.44 -5.03
CA ALA A 38 6.30 -14.53 -5.84
C ALA A 38 6.64 -15.14 -7.21
N SER A 39 7.04 -16.41 -7.26
CA SER A 39 7.34 -17.13 -8.50
C SER A 39 6.11 -17.31 -9.37
N GLN A 40 4.97 -17.68 -8.79
CA GLN A 40 3.70 -17.80 -9.53
C GLN A 40 3.30 -16.47 -10.16
N ILE A 41 3.34 -15.36 -9.42
CA ILE A 41 3.05 -14.04 -9.99
C ILE A 41 4.11 -13.66 -11.03
N GLY A 42 5.38 -13.97 -10.78
CA GLY A 42 6.48 -13.74 -11.74
C GLY A 42 6.21 -14.41 -13.08
N HIS A 43 5.80 -15.68 -13.10
CA HIS A 43 5.44 -16.38 -14.33
C HIS A 43 4.17 -15.85 -14.98
N ILE A 44 3.22 -15.32 -14.21
CA ILE A 44 2.01 -14.66 -14.75
C ILE A 44 2.38 -13.34 -15.45
N VAL A 45 3.29 -12.56 -14.86
CA VAL A 45 3.64 -11.21 -15.34
C VAL A 45 4.66 -11.27 -16.48
N TYR A 46 5.70 -12.09 -16.34
CA TYR A 46 6.84 -12.15 -17.27
C TYR A 46 6.77 -13.34 -18.23
N GLY A 47 5.81 -14.25 -18.05
CA GLY A 47 5.61 -15.43 -18.90
C GLY A 47 6.33 -16.69 -18.40
N PRO A 48 6.14 -17.81 -19.12
CA PRO A 48 6.78 -19.09 -18.79
C PRO A 48 8.29 -19.03 -19.06
N GLY A 49 9.10 -19.54 -18.12
CA GLY A 49 10.56 -19.55 -18.21
C GLY A 49 11.23 -19.02 -16.95
N GLU A 50 12.55 -19.04 -16.89
CA GLU A 50 13.30 -18.51 -15.75
C GLU A 50 13.09 -17.00 -15.62
N VAL A 51 12.52 -16.58 -14.49
CA VAL A 51 12.38 -15.16 -14.15
C VAL A 51 13.68 -14.72 -13.49
N GLY A 52 14.43 -13.84 -14.16
CA GLY A 52 15.68 -13.31 -13.65
C GLY A 52 15.53 -12.53 -12.35
N ALA A 53 16.62 -12.39 -11.59
CA ALA A 53 16.63 -11.68 -10.32
C ALA A 53 16.13 -10.23 -10.42
N ASP A 54 16.51 -9.51 -11.48
CA ASP A 54 16.07 -8.14 -11.73
C ASP A 54 14.55 -8.03 -11.86
N ASN A 55 13.92 -8.96 -12.57
CA ASN A 55 12.47 -9.02 -12.71
C ASN A 55 11.77 -9.36 -11.38
N PHE A 56 12.41 -10.16 -10.52
CA PHE A 56 11.90 -10.40 -9.17
C PHE A 56 11.97 -9.14 -8.30
N TYR A 57 13.04 -8.36 -8.38
CA TYR A 57 13.13 -7.09 -7.64
C TYR A 57 12.02 -6.11 -8.06
N ASP A 58 11.79 -5.96 -9.36
CA ASP A 58 10.69 -5.13 -9.87
C ASP A 58 9.33 -5.65 -9.40
N LEU A 59 9.11 -6.97 -9.47
CA LEU A 59 7.90 -7.61 -8.99
C LEU A 59 7.64 -7.33 -7.50
N TYR A 60 8.66 -7.54 -6.66
CA TYR A 60 8.60 -7.28 -5.23
C TYR A 60 8.28 -5.81 -4.93
N PHE A 61 8.87 -4.88 -5.69
CA PHE A 61 8.57 -3.46 -5.58
C PHE A 61 7.11 -3.16 -5.93
N TYR A 62 6.62 -3.63 -7.08
CA TYR A 62 5.23 -3.38 -7.51
C TYR A 62 4.22 -3.98 -6.54
N ILE A 63 4.44 -5.20 -6.08
CA ILE A 63 3.57 -5.84 -5.08
C ILE A 63 3.58 -5.06 -3.77
N SER A 64 4.74 -4.61 -3.32
CA SER A 64 4.85 -3.78 -2.10
C SER A 64 4.03 -2.50 -2.23
N VAL A 65 4.14 -1.80 -3.35
CA VAL A 65 3.36 -0.58 -3.61
C VAL A 65 1.86 -0.88 -3.55
N ILE A 66 1.40 -1.92 -4.25
CA ILE A 66 -0.02 -2.30 -4.27
C ILE A 66 -0.53 -2.65 -2.87
N VAL A 67 0.22 -3.47 -2.13
CA VAL A 67 -0.16 -3.91 -0.77
C VAL A 67 -0.20 -2.73 0.20
N VAL A 68 0.82 -1.88 0.19
CA VAL A 68 0.90 -0.69 1.07
C VAL A 68 -0.29 0.23 0.82
N PHE A 69 -0.60 0.57 -0.43
CA PHE A 69 -1.72 1.45 -0.73
C PHE A 69 -3.09 0.81 -0.46
N SER A 70 -3.22 -0.51 -0.65
CA SER A 70 -4.43 -1.26 -0.32
C SER A 70 -4.71 -1.22 1.18
N ILE A 71 -3.72 -1.55 2.02
CA ILE A 71 -3.83 -1.50 3.47
C ILE A 71 -4.08 -0.07 3.95
N THR A 72 -3.34 0.91 3.42
CA THR A 72 -3.52 2.34 3.74
C THR A 72 -4.95 2.78 3.45
N THR A 73 -5.54 2.37 2.32
CA THR A 73 -6.93 2.70 1.97
C THR A 73 -7.92 2.16 2.99
N VAL A 74 -7.75 0.92 3.43
CA VAL A 74 -8.61 0.31 4.45
C VAL A 74 -8.48 1.05 5.77
N LEU A 75 -7.26 1.26 6.26
CA LEU A 75 -6.99 1.97 7.52
C LEU A 75 -7.49 3.41 7.49
N TYR A 76 -7.28 4.13 6.39
CA TYR A 76 -7.77 5.49 6.23
C TYR A 76 -9.30 5.53 6.28
N ARG A 77 -9.99 4.60 5.58
CA ARG A 77 -11.46 4.54 5.61
C ARG A 77 -11.98 4.25 7.01
N LEU A 78 -11.40 3.28 7.71
CA LEU A 78 -11.75 2.98 9.11
C LEU A 78 -11.54 4.19 10.01
N THR A 79 -10.39 4.86 9.90
CA THR A 79 -10.07 6.06 10.68
C THR A 79 -11.10 7.18 10.44
N MET A 80 -11.41 7.47 9.17
CA MET A 80 -12.40 8.50 8.83
C MET A 80 -13.82 8.12 9.30
N MET A 81 -14.18 6.84 9.26
CA MET A 81 -15.45 6.33 9.77
C MET A 81 -15.56 6.54 11.28
N LEU A 82 -14.51 6.18 12.04
CA LEU A 82 -14.45 6.39 13.49
C LEU A 82 -14.54 7.87 13.86
N LEU A 83 -13.78 8.74 13.19
CA LEU A 83 -13.83 10.19 13.43
C LEU A 83 -15.22 10.78 13.16
N ARG A 84 -15.91 10.31 12.12
CA ARG A 84 -17.30 10.72 11.84
C ARG A 84 -18.25 10.26 12.95
N LYS A 85 -18.11 9.02 13.41
CA LYS A 85 -18.93 8.46 14.49
C LYS A 85 -18.76 9.23 15.80
N ILE A 86 -17.52 9.62 16.13
CA ILE A 86 -17.21 10.41 17.32
C ILE A 86 -17.81 11.82 17.21
N ARG A 87 -17.73 12.46 16.04
CA ARG A 87 -18.25 13.82 15.82
C ARG A 87 -19.77 13.91 15.67
N SER A 88 -20.42 12.80 15.36
CA SER A 88 -21.88 12.69 15.24
C SER A 88 -22.56 12.37 16.57
N LYS A 89 -21.79 12.09 17.61
CA LYS A 89 -22.22 12.04 19.01
C LYS A 89 -22.01 13.43 19.62
#